data_AF-A0A1H2Q666-F1
#
_entry.id   AF-A0A1H2Q666-F1
#
_cell.length_a   1.000
_cell.length_b   1.000
_cell.length_c   1.000
_cell.angle_alpha   90.00
_cell.angle_beta   90.00
_cell.angle_gamma   90.00
#
_symmetry.space_group_name_H-M   'P 1'
#
loop_
_entity.id
_entity.type
_entity.pdbx_description
1 polymer ?
#
loop_
_entity_poly.entity_id
_entity_poly.type
_entity_poly.pdbx_seq_one_letter_code
_entity_poly.pdbx_strand_id
1 'polypeptide(L)' 'MPLYRVTVTRTVVSNGLRLESGMQVEVLTQSVTNPVFVNGGKDVIAAFQRVYGIDVSRIFTSLKTALKVDKIG' A
#
# COMPACT_ATOMS: atom_id res chain seq x y z
N MET A 1 -8.30 -4.57 -15.81
CA MET A 1 -8.34 -4.12 -14.40
C MET A 1 -7.11 -3.25 -14.21
N PRO A 2 -7.23 -2.02 -13.70
CA PRO A 2 -6.07 -1.18 -13.51
C PRO A 2 -5.12 -1.78 -12.46
N LEU A 3 -3.84 -1.73 -12.78
CA LEU A 3 -2.74 -2.25 -11.97
C LEU A 3 -1.93 -1.06 -11.47
N TYR A 4 -1.80 -0.96 -10.15
CA TYR A 4 -1.01 0.07 -9.51
C TYR A 4 0.16 -0.55 -8.77
N ARG A 5 1.36 -0.01 -8.97
CA ARG A 5 2.50 -0.32 -8.13
C ARG A 5 2.55 0.69 -7.00
N VAL A 6 2.42 0.20 -5.77
CA VAL A 6 2.51 1.01 -4.56
C VAL A 6 3.87 0.75 -3.92
N THR A 7 4.69 1.80 -3.83
CA THR A 7 6.05 1.74 -3.31
C THR A 7 6.15 2.52 -2.00
N VAL A 8 6.77 1.93 -0.99
CA VAL A 8 7.11 2.58 0.27
C VAL A 8 8.35 3.45 0.05
N THR A 9 8.20 4.76 0.18
CA THR A 9 9.27 5.74 -0.08
C THR A 9 10.17 5.98 1.12
N ARG A 10 9.66 5.77 2.33
CA ARG A 10 10.41 5.97 3.58
C ARG A 10 10.10 4.85 4.57
N THR A 11 11.05 4.52 5.42
CA THR A 11 10.84 3.55 6.48
C THR A 11 9.78 4.06 7.46
N VAL A 12 8.75 3.26 7.72
CA VAL A 12 7.69 3.57 8.67
C VAL A 12 7.74 2.52 9.77
N VAL A 13 7.93 2.99 11.01
CA VAL A 13 7.86 2.16 12.20
C VAL A 13 6.67 2.62 13.04
N SER A 14 5.67 1.76 13.19
CA SER A 14 4.46 2.09 13.94
C SER A 14 3.78 0.81 14.43
N ASN A 15 3.20 0.84 15.64
CA ASN A 15 2.50 -0.30 16.24
C ASN A 15 3.29 -1.63 16.22
N GLY A 16 4.61 -1.57 16.37
CA GLY A 16 5.50 -2.75 16.33
C GLY A 16 5.79 -3.30 14.93
N LEU A 17 5.21 -2.69 13.87
CA LEU A 17 5.50 -3.02 12.49
C LEU A 17 6.55 -2.07 11.93
N ARG A 18 7.48 -2.61 11.16
CA ARG A 18 8.51 -1.87 10.43
C ARG A 18 8.38 -2.18 8.94
N LEU A 19 7.95 -1.19 8.17
CA LEU A 19 8.00 -1.23 6.71
C LEU A 19 9.21 -0.45 6.26
N GLU A 20 10.00 -1.04 5.37
CA GLU A 20 11.23 -0.44 4.89
C GLU A 20 11.02 0.30 3.57
N SER A 21 11.82 1.35 3.36
CA SER A 21 11.86 2.03 2.06
C SER A 21 12.31 1.05 0.98
N GLY A 22 11.61 1.07 -0.16
CA GLY A 22 11.83 0.14 -1.27
C GLY A 22 10.90 -1.06 -1.30
N MET A 23 10.11 -1.32 -0.24
CA MET A 23 9.03 -2.30 -0.30
C MET A 23 7.99 -1.85 -1.34
N GLN A 24 7.56 -2.77 -2.19
CA GLN A 24 6.58 -2.46 -3.24
C GLN A 24 5.58 -3.60 -3.39
N VAL A 25 4.32 -3.24 -3.61
CA VAL A 25 3.24 -4.18 -3.87
C VAL A 25 2.47 -3.79 -5.11
N GLU A 26 2.02 -4.80 -5.83
CA GLU A 26 1.13 -4.63 -6.97
C GLU A 26 -0.32 -4.76 -6.51
N VAL A 27 -1.09 -3.71 -6.74
CA VAL A 27 -2.47 -3.58 -6.32
C VAL A 27 -3.35 -3.66 -7.55
N LEU A 28 -4.06 -4.78 -7.65
CA LEU A 28 -5.14 -4.98 -8.60
C LEU A 28 -6.42 -4.39 -8.01
N THR A 29 -6.91 -3.30 -8.56
CA THR A 29 -8.19 -2.70 -8.15
C THR A 29 -9.13 -2.59 -9.34
N GLN A 30 -10.44 -2.53 -9.06
CA GLN A 30 -11.45 -2.21 -10.06
C GLN A 30 -11.61 -0.69 -10.24
N SER A 31 -11.05 0.11 -9.32
CA SER A 31 -11.11 1.57 -9.40
C SER A 31 -10.01 2.14 -10.29
N VAL A 32 -10.38 3.11 -11.14
CA VAL A 32 -9.45 3.85 -12.02
C VAL A 32 -8.74 5.02 -11.32
N THR A 33 -9.07 5.26 -10.05
CA THR A 33 -8.49 6.28 -9.18
C THR A 33 -7.45 5.70 -8.23
N ASN A 34 -6.67 6.56 -7.59
CA ASN A 34 -5.57 6.16 -6.72
C ASN A 34 -6.08 5.22 -5.58
N PRO A 35 -5.66 3.94 -5.57
CA PRO A 35 -6.16 2.94 -4.61
C PRO A 35 -5.77 3.24 -3.16
N VAL A 36 -4.81 4.12 -2.90
CA VAL A 36 -4.44 4.54 -1.53
C VAL A 36 -5.54 5.38 -0.87
N PHE A 37 -6.28 6.17 -1.67
CA PHE A 37 -7.32 7.07 -1.15
C PHE A 37 -8.73 6.50 -1.29
N VAL A 38 -8.93 5.50 -2.15
CA VAL A 38 -10.22 4.87 -2.39
C VAL A 38 -10.48 3.79 -1.33
N ASN A 39 -11.71 3.70 -0.83
CA ASN A 39 -12.15 2.66 0.12
C ASN A 39 -11.25 2.49 1.36
N GLY A 40 -10.56 3.56 1.79
CA GLY A 40 -9.61 3.50 2.91
C GLY A 40 -8.36 2.65 2.62
N GLY A 41 -8.05 2.40 1.35
CA GLY A 41 -6.88 1.64 0.92
C GLY A 41 -6.94 0.14 1.19
N LYS A 42 -8.13 -0.43 1.31
CA LYS A 42 -8.36 -1.86 1.51
C LYS A 42 -7.60 -2.73 0.51
N ASP A 43 -7.59 -2.35 -0.77
CA ASP A 43 -6.88 -3.10 -1.81
C ASP A 43 -5.36 -3.10 -1.58
N VAL A 44 -4.82 -1.98 -1.09
CA VAL A 44 -3.40 -1.85 -0.75
C VAL A 44 -3.06 -2.69 0.47
N ILE A 45 -3.88 -2.62 1.53
CA ILE A 45 -3.72 -3.42 2.74
C ILE A 45 -3.74 -4.92 2.40
N ALA A 46 -4.71 -5.35 1.59
CA ALA A 46 -4.82 -6.73 1.13
C ALA A 46 -3.59 -7.15 0.30
N ALA A 47 -3.05 -6.26 -0.53
CA ALA A 47 -1.82 -6.54 -1.28
C ALA A 47 -0.59 -6.70 -0.37
N PHE A 48 -0.41 -5.84 0.63
CA PHE A 48 0.66 -6.00 1.63
C PHE A 48 0.52 -7.30 2.43
N GLN A 49 -0.70 -7.66 2.81
CA GLN A 49 -0.97 -8.92 3.49
C GLN A 49 -0.69 -10.12 2.59
N ARG A 50 -1.02 -10.05 1.29
CA ARG A 50 -0.79 -11.13 0.33
C ARG A 50 0.68 -11.33 -0.03
N VAL A 51 1.44 -10.24 -0.23
CA VAL A 51 2.83 -10.29 -0.70
C VAL A 51 3.80 -10.51 0.46
N TYR A 52 3.60 -9.81 1.58
CA TYR A 52 4.53 -9.82 2.70
C TYR A 52 3.99 -10.52 3.95
N GLY A 53 2.71 -10.93 3.98
CA GLY A 53 2.11 -11.54 5.17
C GLY A 53 1.84 -10.55 6.31
N ILE A 54 1.92 -9.24 6.06
CA ILE A 54 1.82 -8.20 7.09
C ILE A 54 0.47 -7.48 6.98
N ASP A 55 -0.28 -7.46 8.08
CA ASP A 55 -1.46 -6.61 8.20
C ASP A 55 -1.07 -5.17 8.55
N VAL A 56 -1.16 -4.28 7.57
CA VAL A 56 -0.85 -2.85 7.72
C VAL A 56 -2.08 -2.01 8.04
N SER A 57 -3.27 -2.61 8.24
CA SER A 57 -4.54 -1.90 8.45
C SER A 57 -4.46 -0.86 9.56
N ARG A 58 -3.86 -1.22 10.70
CA ARG A 58 -3.74 -0.35 11.89
C ARG A 58 -2.79 0.83 11.70
N ILE A 59 -1.83 0.73 10.78
CA ILE A 59 -0.84 1.78 10.50
C ILE A 59 -1.10 2.49 9.18
N PHE A 60 -2.10 2.04 8.41
CA PHE A 60 -2.34 2.46 7.05
C PHE A 60 -2.51 3.98 6.92
N THR A 61 -3.21 4.59 7.88
CA THR A 61 -3.43 6.04 7.94
C THR A 61 -2.13 6.84 8.01
N SER A 62 -1.10 6.33 8.70
CA SER A 62 0.22 6.97 8.76
C SER A 62 1.05 6.60 7.53
N LEU A 63 0.99 5.32 7.13
CA LEU A 63 1.69 4.76 5.99
C LEU A 63 1.34 5.47 4.68
N LYS A 64 0.08 5.89 4.46
CA LYS A 64 -0.37 6.54 3.22
C LYS A 64 0.49 7.74 2.79
N THR A 65 1.09 8.46 3.73
CA THR A 65 1.97 9.62 3.47
C THR A 65 3.37 9.23 2.98
N ALA A 66 3.72 7.96 3.16
CA ALA A 66 4.96 7.33 2.74
C ALA A 66 4.78 6.46 1.48
N LEU A 67 3.57 6.35 0.93
CA LEU A 67 3.30 5.54 -0.26
C LEU A 67 3.37 6.40 -1.53
N LYS A 68 4.14 5.92 -2.51
CA LYS A 68 4.11 6.41 -3.89
C LYS A 68 3.32 5.42 -4.74
N VAL A 69 2.44 5.94 -5.59
CA VAL A 69 1.57 5.14 -6.44
C VAL A 69 1.90 5.41 -7.89
N ASP A 70 2.34 4.38 -8.60
CA ASP A 70 2.58 4.41 -10.04
C ASP A 70 1.52 3.55 -10.74
N LYS A 71 0.82 4.09 -11.75
CA LYS A 71 -0.10 3.31 -12.57
C LYS A 71 0.70 2.56 -13.64
N ILE A 72 0.58 1.23 -13.67
CA ILE A 72 1.29 0.35 -14.61
C ILE A 72 0.36 -0.39 -15.58
N GLY A 73 -0.98 -0.28 -15.41
CA GLY A 73 -2.00 -0.78 -16.34
C GLY A 73 -3.37 -0.17 -16.07
#